data_AF-A0A0G1K295-F1
#
_entry.id   AF-A0A0G1K295-F1
#
_cell.length_a   1.000
_cell.length_b   1.000
_cell.length_c   1.000
_cell.angle_alpha   90.00
_cell.angle_beta   90.00
_cell.angle_gamma   90.00
#
_symmetry.space_group_name_H-M   'P 1'
#
loop_
_entity.id
_entity.type
_entity.pdbx_description
1 polymer ?
#
loop_
_entity_poly.entity_id
_entity_poly.type
_entity_poly.pdbx_seq_one_letter_code
_entity_poly.pdbx_strand_id
1 'polypeptide(L)'
;MYKVYLAQKAEKEIYKLSSVDSRKVLEKIPLLKDPFSQNLDIKKLTNSPGFYRLRIGNVRMIFVIDNKKNEVIIRKIGYRGNIYR
;
A
#
# COMPACT_ATOMS: atom_id res chain seq x y z
N MET A 1 -14.84 -7.30 -4.26
CA MET A 1 -13.68 -6.71 -4.98
C MET A 1 -13.71 -5.20 -4.78
N TYR A 2 -12.57 -4.59 -4.47
CA TYR A 2 -12.42 -3.15 -4.25
C TYR A 2 -11.82 -2.45 -5.47
N LYS A 3 -12.16 -1.18 -5.69
CA LYS A 3 -11.45 -0.30 -6.64
C LYS A 3 -10.18 0.22 -5.97
N VAL A 4 -9.03 0.14 -6.66
CA VAL A 4 -7.74 0.55 -6.10
C VAL A 4 -7.34 1.90 -6.69
N TYR A 5 -7.08 2.87 -5.82
CA TYR A 5 -6.65 4.22 -6.16
C TYR A 5 -5.27 4.50 -5.60
N LEU A 6 -4.45 5.22 -6.38
CA LEU A 6 -3.13 5.66 -5.98
C LEU A 6 -3.16 7.17 -5.74
N ALA A 7 -2.78 7.62 -4.54
CA ALA A 7 -2.58 9.05 -4.31
C ALA A 7 -1.39 9.55 -5.15
N GLN A 8 -1.48 10.77 -5.67
CA GLN A 8 -0.41 11.38 -6.48
C GLN A 8 0.96 11.37 -5.77
N LYS A 9 0.97 11.51 -4.44
CA LYS A 9 2.20 11.39 -3.64
C LYS A 9 2.77 9.97 -3.66
N ALA A 10 1.93 8.96 -3.51
CA ALA A 10 2.34 7.55 -3.54
C ALA A 10 2.88 7.17 -4.92
N GLU A 11 2.29 7.71 -6.00
CA GLU A 11 2.79 7.57 -7.36
C GLU A 11 4.23 8.09 -7.49
N LYS A 12 4.48 9.33 -7.05
CA LYS A 12 5.81 9.94 -7.01
C LYS A 12 6.81 9.15 -6.16
N GLU A 13 6.36 8.51 -5.10
CA GLU A 13 7.20 7.68 -4.23
C GLU A 13 7.64 6.37 -4.87
N ILE A 14 6.84 5.77 -5.77
CA ILE A 14 7.23 4.56 -6.53
C ILE A 14 8.46 4.84 -7.39
N TYR A 15 8.54 6.03 -8.01
CA TYR A 15 9.68 6.44 -8.83
C TYR A 15 10.97 6.68 -8.02
N LYS A 16 10.89 6.79 -6.69
CA LYS A 16 12.06 6.94 -5.80
C LYS A 16 12.62 5.59 -5.33
N LEU A 17 11.94 4.50 -5.62
CA LEU A 17 12.40 3.16 -5.29
C LEU A 17 13.41 2.68 -6.35
N SER A 18 14.20 1.66 -5.99
CA SER A 18 14.97 0.91 -6.99
C SER A 18 14.05 0.28 -8.03
N SER A 19 14.52 0.09 -9.27
CA SER A 19 13.71 -0.51 -10.35
C SER A 19 13.14 -1.89 -9.97
N VAL A 20 13.88 -2.67 -9.17
CA VAL A 20 13.46 -3.97 -8.67
C VAL A 20 12.30 -3.82 -7.67
N ASP A 21 12.40 -2.87 -6.74
CA ASP A 21 11.38 -2.65 -5.74
C ASP A 21 10.13 -1.99 -6.34
N SER A 22 10.28 -1.02 -7.25
CA SER A 22 9.15 -0.42 -7.99
C SER A 22 8.35 -1.49 -8.70
N ARG A 23 9.01 -2.44 -9.38
CA ARG A 23 8.34 -3.56 -10.06
C ARG A 23 7.54 -4.41 -9.08
N LYS A 24 8.14 -4.84 -7.98
CA LYS A 24 7.45 -5.62 -6.93
C LYS A 24 6.25 -4.88 -6.35
N VAL A 25 6.35 -3.56 -6.17
CA VAL A 25 5.23 -2.73 -5.70
C VAL A 25 4.09 -2.73 -6.71
N LEU A 26 4.39 -2.49 -7.99
CA LEU A 26 3.38 -2.47 -9.06
C LEU A 26 2.66 -3.82 -9.19
N GLU A 27 3.37 -4.93 -9.04
CA GLU A 27 2.79 -6.29 -9.04
C GLU A 27 1.80 -6.52 -7.87
N LYS A 28 2.00 -5.83 -6.74
CA LYS A 28 1.15 -5.99 -5.55
C LYS A 28 -0.08 -5.08 -5.55
N ILE A 29 -0.07 -3.96 -6.26
CA ILE A 29 -1.20 -3.01 -6.31
C ILE A 29 -2.51 -3.69 -6.76
N PRO A 30 -2.56 -4.49 -7.85
CA PRO A 30 -3.79 -5.15 -8.30
C PRO A 30 -4.37 -6.13 -7.28
N LEU A 31 -3.52 -6.71 -6.42
CA LEU A 31 -3.96 -7.67 -5.39
C LEU A 31 -4.77 -6.99 -4.28
N LEU A 32 -4.64 -5.67 -4.11
CA LEU A 32 -5.46 -4.91 -3.16
C LEU A 32 -6.93 -4.77 -3.58
N LYS A 33 -7.32 -5.30 -4.74
CA LYS A 33 -8.74 -5.55 -5.06
C LYS A 33 -9.38 -6.55 -4.09
N ASP A 34 -8.57 -7.39 -3.44
CA ASP A 34 -8.98 -8.29 -2.36
C ASP A 34 -7.99 -8.20 -1.18
N PRO A 35 -8.08 -7.14 -0.36
CA PRO A 35 -7.08 -6.84 0.67
C PRO A 35 -7.12 -7.79 1.87
N PHE A 36 -8.10 -8.71 1.94
CA PHE A 36 -8.24 -9.70 3.00
C PHE A 36 -7.74 -11.09 2.60
N SER A 37 -7.20 -11.23 1.39
CA SER A 37 -6.58 -12.48 0.94
C SER A 37 -5.40 -12.87 1.84
N GLN A 38 -5.32 -14.15 2.22
CA GLN A 38 -4.29 -14.67 3.13
C GLN A 38 -2.86 -14.55 2.57
N ASN A 39 -2.71 -14.27 1.27
CA ASN A 39 -1.42 -14.17 0.58
C ASN A 39 -0.73 -12.80 0.70
N LEU A 40 -1.30 -11.88 1.48
CA LEU A 40 -0.78 -10.52 1.66
C LEU A 40 -0.36 -10.29 3.12
N ASP A 41 0.90 -9.88 3.34
CA ASP A 41 1.38 -9.44 4.66
C ASP A 41 0.84 -8.03 4.98
N ILE A 42 -0.46 -7.97 5.24
CA ILE A 42 -1.20 -6.77 5.61
C ILE A 42 -1.40 -6.76 7.13
N LYS A 43 -1.06 -5.63 7.76
CA LYS A 43 -1.35 -5.39 9.18
C LYS A 43 -2.03 -4.04 9.35
N LYS A 44 -3.01 -3.98 10.26
CA LYS A 44 -3.60 -2.72 10.71
C LYS A 44 -2.53 -1.92 11.48
N LEU A 45 -2.46 -0.61 11.25
CA LEU A 45 -1.58 0.27 12.01
C LEU A 45 -2.22 0.58 13.37
N THR A 46 -1.45 0.48 14.44
CA THR A 46 -1.92 0.72 15.82
C THR A 46 -2.17 2.21 16.09
N ASN A 47 -1.26 3.06 15.61
CA ASN A 47 -1.28 4.51 15.89
C ASN A 47 -2.04 5.30 14.81
N SER A 48 -2.68 4.63 13.86
CA SER A 48 -3.43 5.27 12.77
C SER A 48 -4.68 4.44 12.46
N PRO A 49 -5.75 4.63 13.25
CA PRO A 49 -7.00 3.90 13.06
C PRO A 49 -7.51 4.03 11.61
N GLY A 50 -7.93 2.91 11.03
CA GLY A 50 -8.41 2.84 9.64
C GLY A 50 -7.30 2.69 8.58
N PHE A 51 -6.03 2.78 8.97
CA PHE A 51 -4.91 2.55 8.06
C PHE A 51 -4.36 1.13 8.19
N TYR A 52 -3.92 0.62 7.04
CA TYR A 52 -3.31 -0.68 6.87
C TYR A 52 -1.95 -0.51 6.22
N ARG A 53 -1.08 -1.50 6.45
CA ARG A 53 0.25 -1.57 5.87
C ARG A 53 0.47 -2.93 5.22
N LEU A 54 0.75 -2.92 3.94
CA LEU A 54 1.27 -4.08 3.21
C LEU A 54 2.80 -4.06 3.23
N ARG A 55 3.43 -5.20 3.55
CA ARG A 55 4.88 -5.40 3.45
C ARG A 55 5.25 -6.01 2.10
N ILE A 56 6.23 -5.42 1.43
CA ILE A 56 6.74 -5.84 0.12
C ILE A 56 8.27 -5.87 0.23
N GLY A 57 8.80 -6.94 0.81
CA GLY A 57 10.22 -7.03 1.18
C GLY A 57 10.63 -5.92 2.16
N ASN A 58 11.44 -4.97 1.69
CA ASN A 58 11.91 -3.80 2.44
C ASN A 58 11.03 -2.55 2.27
N VAL A 59 10.10 -2.58 1.31
CA VAL A 59 9.14 -1.51 1.05
C VAL A 59 7.86 -1.74 1.86
N ARG A 60 7.26 -0.65 2.30
CA ARG A 60 5.93 -0.61 2.92
C ARG A 60 5.01 0.19 2.02
N MET A 61 3.77 -0.27 1.93
CA MET A 61 2.68 0.47 1.32
C MET A 61 1.63 0.70 2.39
N ILE A 62 1.27 1.96 2.61
CA ILE A 62 0.21 2.37 3.54
C ILE A 62 -1.03 2.71 2.73
N PHE A 63 -2.16 2.13 3.11
CA PHE A 63 -3.43 2.34 2.43
C PHE A 63 -4.59 2.35 3.43
N VAL A 64 -5.73 2.84 2.98
CA VAL A 64 -7.01 2.79 3.70
C VAL A 64 -8.01 1.99 2.90
N ILE A 65 -8.95 1.35 3.60
CA ILE A 65 -10.06 0.61 2.99
C ILE A 65 -11.35 1.37 3.34
N ASP A 66 -12.03 1.89 2.33
CA ASP A 66 -13.37 2.47 2.46
C ASP A 66 -14.41 1.41 2.07
N ASN A 67 -14.96 0.75 3.07
CA ASN A 67 -16.00 -0.28 2.87
C ASN A 67 -17.34 0.30 2.39
N LYS A 68 -17.61 1.59 2.62
CA LYS A 68 -18.86 2.21 2.13
C LYS A 68 -18.81 2.42 0.63
N LYS A 69 -17.63 2.73 0.09
CA LYS A 69 -17.42 2.97 -1.34
C LYS A 69 -16.82 1.79 -2.10
N ASN A 70 -16.44 0.72 -1.39
CA ASN A 70 -15.67 -0.40 -1.94
C ASN A 70 -14.36 0.08 -2.59
N GLU A 71 -13.62 0.95 -1.89
CA GLU A 71 -12.37 1.54 -2.39
C GLU A 71 -11.19 1.18 -1.48
N VAL A 72 -10.02 0.99 -2.10
CA VAL A 72 -8.72 0.96 -1.44
C VAL A 72 -7.91 2.14 -1.95
N ILE A 73 -7.47 2.99 -1.04
CA ILE A 73 -6.71 4.20 -1.39
C ILE A 73 -5.31 4.07 -0.82
N ILE A 74 -4.33 3.93 -1.71
CA ILE A 74 -2.91 3.88 -1.34
C ILE A 74 -2.42 5.30 -1.10
N ARG A 75 -1.92 5.55 0.11
CA ARG A 75 -1.59 6.89 0.62
C ARG A 75 -0.09 7.19 0.59
N LYS A 76 0.74 6.19 0.92
CA LYS A 76 2.20 6.31 0.92
C LYS A 76 2.86 4.98 0.53
N ILE A 77 4.00 5.06 -0.13
CA ILE A 77 4.88 3.93 -0.46
C ILE A 77 6.31 4.32 -0.10
N GLY A 78 7.09 3.42 0.50
CA GLY A 78 8.48 3.74 0.80
C GLY A 78 9.22 2.69 1.60
N TYR A 79 10.54 2.85 1.69
CA TYR A 79 11.41 1.98 2.48
C TYR A 79 11.10 2.06 3.98
N ARG A 80 11.47 1.01 4.71
CA ARG A 80 11.45 0.98 6.18
C ARG A 80 12.11 2.23 6.76
N GLY A 81 11.44 2.89 7.71
CA GLY A 81 11.96 4.07 8.42
C GLY A 81 11.61 5.42 7.78
N ASN A 82 11.46 5.48 6.46
CA ASN A 82 11.12 6.74 5.77
C ASN A 82 9.60 6.99 5.67
N ILE A 83 8.80 5.93 5.77
CA ILE A 83 7.34 6.02 5.53
C ILE A 83 6.53 6.67 6.67
N TYR A 84 7.11 6.79 7.87
CA TYR A 84 6.47 7.41 9.04
C TYR A 84 6.87 8.87 9.26
N ARG A 85 7.75 9.42 8.41
CA ARG A 85 8.02 10.86 8.35
C ARG A 85 7.03 11.58 7.45
#